data_AF-R2TSE0-F1
#
_entry.id   AF-R2TSE0-F1
#
_cell.length_a   1.000
_cell.length_b   1.000
_cell.length_c   1.000
_cell.angle_alpha   90.00
_cell.angle_beta   90.00
_cell.angle_gamma   90.00
#
_symmetry.space_group_name_H-M   'P 1'
#
loop_
_entity.id
_entity.type
_entity.pdbx_description
1 polymer ?
#
loop_
_entity_poly.entity_id
_entity_poly.type
_entity_poly.pdbx_seq_one_letter_code
_entity_poly.pdbx_strand_id
1 'polypeptide(L)'
;MMIEDKKRKVRWQADEVEDHVRDLKKKENKTTHLIQDIARLHQRQREVLNEILYYSKGTHAERSATIDLEDLEQEQHSIMRHFEEGQEELHILSQSEQRKQEQLQEDLILLQRKEEEEKDAKN
;
A
#
# COMPACT_ATOMS: atom_id res chain seq x y z
N MET A 1 35.76 13.47 8.84
CA MET A 1 35.07 12.61 7.85
C MET A 1 35.05 13.36 6.54
N MET A 2 35.70 12.84 5.50
CA MET A 2 35.84 13.55 4.21
C MET A 2 34.48 13.68 3.51
N ILE A 3 34.32 14.68 2.63
CA ILE A 3 33.06 14.91 1.88
C ILE A 3 32.69 13.68 1.03
N GLU A 4 33.68 12.94 0.51
CA GLU A 4 33.45 11.69 -0.22
C GLU A 4 32.80 10.59 0.63
N ASP A 5 33.23 10.42 1.89
CA ASP A 5 32.62 9.44 2.80
C ASP A 5 31.16 9.79 3.11
N LYS A 6 30.87 11.10 3.26
CA LYS A 6 29.49 11.60 3.44
C LYS A 6 28.63 11.30 2.22
N LYS A 7 29.12 11.60 1.01
CA LYS A 7 28.41 11.31 -0.24
C LYS A 7 28.14 9.82 -0.40
N ARG A 8 29.14 8.96 -0.13
CA ARG A 8 28.97 7.51 -0.22
C ARG A 8 27.87 7.01 0.71
N LYS A 9 27.85 7.51 1.95
CA LYS A 9 26.80 7.16 2.92
C LYS A 9 25.42 7.61 2.46
N VAL A 10 25.28 8.86 2.02
CA VAL A 10 23.98 9.40 1.57
C VAL A 10 23.48 8.66 0.32
N ARG A 11 24.36 8.31 -0.62
CA ARG A 11 23.99 7.48 -1.79
C ARG A 11 23.46 6.11 -1.38
N TRP A 12 24.16 5.42 -0.49
CA TRP A 12 23.71 4.12 0.00
C TRP A 12 22.33 4.20 0.67
N GLN A 13 22.09 5.24 1.47
CA GLN A 13 20.77 5.47 2.08
C GLN A 13 19.70 5.82 1.04
N ALA A 14 20.05 6.57 -0.01
CA ALA A 14 19.12 6.91 -1.09
C ALA A 14 18.71 5.67 -1.89
N ASP A 15 19.66 4.78 -2.18
CA ASP A 15 19.40 3.52 -2.87
C ASP A 15 18.47 2.62 -2.04
N GLU A 16 18.72 2.51 -0.72
CA GLU A 16 17.88 1.73 0.21
C GLU A 16 16.44 2.28 0.27
N VAL A 17 16.29 3.61 0.36
CA VAL A 17 14.97 4.25 0.37
C VAL A 17 14.25 4.10 -0.98
N GLU A 18 14.97 4.18 -2.10
CA GLU A 18 14.37 3.96 -3.43
C GLU A 18 13.80 2.54 -3.57
N ASP A 19 14.54 1.53 -3.11
CA ASP A 19 14.07 0.15 -3.09
C ASP A 19 12.84 -0.01 -2.20
N HIS A 20 12.82 0.63 -1.04
CA HIS A 20 11.65 0.65 -0.16
C HIS A 20 10.43 1.31 -0.79
N VAL A 21 10.57 2.50 -1.39
CA VAL A 21 9.47 3.18 -2.11
C VAL A 21 8.91 2.29 -3.22
N ARG A 22 9.79 1.63 -3.98
CA ARG A 22 9.41 0.71 -5.05
C ARG A 22 8.61 -0.47 -4.51
N ASP A 23 9.00 -1.03 -3.37
CA ASP A 23 8.30 -2.15 -2.76
C ASP A 23 6.96 -1.73 -2.13
N LEU A 24 6.87 -0.54 -1.54
CA LEU A 24 5.61 0.02 -1.06
C LEU A 24 4.61 0.19 -2.21
N LYS A 25 5.05 0.72 -3.36
CA LYS A 25 4.21 0.87 -4.56
C LYS A 25 3.73 -0.48 -5.10
N LYS A 26 4.56 -1.52 -5.07
CA LYS A 26 4.14 -2.88 -5.45
C LYS A 26 3.08 -3.42 -4.48
N LYS A 27 3.24 -3.18 -3.17
CA LYS A 27 2.26 -3.59 -2.16
C LYS A 27 0.93 -2.87 -2.36
N GLU A 28 0.97 -1.57 -2.62
CA GLU A 28 -0.23 -0.75 -2.87
C GLU A 28 -1.04 -1.32 -4.06
N ASN A 29 -0.39 -1.54 -5.20
CA ASN A 29 -1.04 -2.14 -6.37
C ASN A 29 -1.63 -3.53 -6.07
N LYS A 30 -0.90 -4.37 -5.31
CA LYS A 30 -1.40 -5.69 -4.92
C LYS A 30 -2.65 -5.58 -4.04
N THR A 31 -2.65 -4.69 -3.06
CA THR A 31 -3.80 -4.44 -2.18
C THR A 31 -5.01 -3.97 -2.99
N THR A 32 -4.83 -3.05 -3.95
CA THR A 32 -5.92 -2.61 -4.83
C THR A 32 -6.53 -3.77 -5.62
N HIS A 33 -5.70 -4.67 -6.17
CA HIS A 33 -6.20 -5.85 -6.88
C HIS A 33 -6.95 -6.81 -5.96
N LEU A 34 -6.43 -7.07 -4.75
CA LEU A 34 -7.08 -7.93 -3.77
C LEU A 34 -8.47 -7.41 -3.37
N ILE A 35 -8.62 -6.10 -3.15
CA ILE A 35 -9.91 -5.48 -2.84
C ILE A 35 -10.91 -5.70 -3.97
N GLN A 36 -10.47 -5.54 -5.23
CA GLN A 36 -11.32 -5.78 -6.39
C GLN A 36 -11.77 -7.24 -6.50
N ASP A 37 -10.86 -8.18 -6.25
CA ASP A 37 -11.16 -9.61 -6.30
C ASP A 37 -12.11 -10.04 -5.17
N ILE A 38 -11.90 -9.51 -3.95
CA ILE A 38 -12.78 -9.75 -2.80
C ILE A 38 -14.18 -9.19 -3.08
N ALA A 39 -14.29 -7.97 -3.61
CA ALA A 39 -15.57 -7.38 -3.97
C ALA A 39 -16.33 -8.23 -5.01
N ARG A 40 -15.62 -8.78 -6.01
CA ARG A 40 -16.20 -9.69 -7.01
C ARG A 40 -16.67 -11.00 -6.39
N LEU A 41 -15.88 -11.58 -5.49
CA LEU A 41 -16.24 -12.82 -4.80
C LEU A 41 -17.48 -12.64 -3.92
N HIS A 42 -17.56 -11.57 -3.13
CA HIS A 42 -18.75 -11.27 -2.33
C HIS A 42 -19.98 -11.06 -3.19
N GLN A 43 -19.85 -10.33 -4.30
CA GLN A 43 -20.94 -10.14 -5.25
C GLN A 43 -21.44 -11.49 -5.79
N ARG A 44 -20.52 -12.40 -6.14
CA ARG A 44 -20.86 -13.74 -6.64
C ARG A 44 -21.54 -14.60 -5.57
N GLN A 45 -21.05 -14.58 -4.33
CA GLN A 45 -21.66 -15.30 -3.22
C GLN A 45 -23.08 -14.80 -2.95
N ARG A 46 -23.28 -13.48 -2.99
CA ARG A 46 -24.60 -12.86 -2.84
C ARG A 46 -25.56 -13.27 -3.95
N GLU A 47 -25.10 -13.32 -5.21
CA GLU A 47 -25.90 -13.81 -6.33
C GLU A 47 -26.39 -15.25 -6.11
N VAL A 48 -25.48 -16.16 -5.70
CA VAL A 48 -25.82 -17.57 -5.45
C VAL A 48 -26.81 -17.71 -4.29
N LEU A 49 -26.60 -16.98 -3.18
CA LEU A 49 -27.51 -17.04 -2.04
C LEU A 49 -28.90 -16.49 -2.40
N ASN A 50 -28.97 -15.43 -3.20
CA ASN A 50 -30.24 -14.91 -3.71
C ASN A 50 -30.96 -15.90 -4.65
N GLU A 51 -30.23 -16.65 -5.48
CA GLU A 51 -30.81 -17.73 -6.28
C GLU A 51 -31.39 -18.83 -5.38
N ILE A 52 -30.68 -19.22 -4.32
CA ILE A 52 -31.18 -20.19 -3.34
C ILE A 52 -32.47 -19.67 -2.71
N LEU A 53 -32.51 -18.42 -2.23
CA LEU A 53 -33.72 -17.82 -1.66
C LEU A 53 -34.89 -17.84 -2.64
N TYR A 54 -34.64 -17.52 -3.91
CA TYR A 54 -35.68 -17.49 -4.94
C TYR A 54 -36.32 -18.87 -5.14
N TYR A 55 -35.52 -19.93 -5.22
CA TYR A 55 -36.01 -21.28 -5.52
C TYR A 55 -36.44 -22.10 -4.29
N SER A 56 -36.05 -21.71 -3.07
CA SER A 56 -36.21 -22.55 -1.88
C SER A 56 -37.19 -22.02 -0.82
N LYS A 57 -38.12 -21.15 -1.22
CA LYS A 57 -39.11 -20.53 -0.31
C LYS A 57 -39.85 -21.55 0.57
N GLY A 58 -39.97 -21.22 1.86
CA GLY A 58 -40.60 -22.02 2.89
C GLY A 58 -39.74 -23.18 3.40
N THR A 59 -38.53 -23.38 2.87
CA THR A 59 -37.67 -24.52 3.25
C THR A 59 -36.60 -24.14 4.26
N HIS A 60 -35.91 -25.16 4.77
CA HIS A 60 -34.73 -24.94 5.59
C HIS A 60 -33.60 -24.21 4.83
N ALA A 61 -33.49 -24.43 3.51
CA ALA A 61 -32.48 -23.79 2.68
C ALA A 61 -32.70 -22.28 2.56
N GLU A 62 -33.95 -21.80 2.52
CA GLU A 62 -34.25 -20.36 2.56
C GLU A 62 -33.76 -19.76 3.88
N ARG A 63 -34.08 -20.40 5.02
CA ARG A 63 -33.65 -19.91 6.33
C ARG A 63 -32.13 -19.87 6.46
N SER A 64 -31.43 -20.88 5.95
CA SER A 64 -29.96 -20.91 5.94
C SER A 64 -29.41 -19.78 5.08
N ALA A 65 -29.88 -19.65 3.83
CA ALA A 65 -29.37 -18.64 2.91
C ALA A 65 -29.63 -17.19 3.39
N THR A 66 -30.72 -16.95 4.13
CA THR A 66 -30.95 -15.65 4.78
C THR A 66 -29.90 -15.34 5.84
N ILE A 67 -29.59 -16.30 6.71
CA ILE A 67 -28.54 -16.13 7.74
C ILE A 67 -27.18 -15.93 7.07
N ASP A 68 -26.86 -16.77 6.08
CA ASP A 68 -25.59 -16.69 5.36
C ASP A 68 -25.43 -15.34 4.63
N LEU A 69 -26.52 -14.72 4.15
CA LEU A 69 -26.48 -13.37 3.56
C LEU A 69 -26.19 -12.28 4.59
N GLU A 70 -26.82 -12.35 5.75
CA GLU A 70 -26.57 -11.39 6.85
C GLU A 70 -25.11 -11.49 7.32
N ASP A 71 -24.61 -12.71 7.50
CA ASP A 71 -23.21 -12.96 7.87
C ASP A 71 -22.26 -12.47 6.79
N LEU A 72 -22.55 -12.75 5.51
CA LEU A 72 -21.74 -12.29 4.37
C LEU A 72 -21.65 -10.77 4.30
N GLU A 73 -22.75 -10.06 4.54
CA GLU A 73 -22.76 -8.59 4.59
C GLU A 73 -21.91 -8.08 5.76
N GLN A 74 -22.02 -8.67 6.95
CA GLN A 74 -21.20 -8.28 8.11
C GLN A 74 -19.71 -8.54 7.89
N GLU A 75 -19.34 -9.71 7.36
CA GLU A 75 -17.96 -10.05 7.02
C GLU A 75 -17.39 -9.08 5.99
N GLN A 76 -18.14 -8.77 4.93
CA GLN A 76 -17.72 -7.83 3.91
C GLN A 76 -17.41 -6.45 4.50
N HIS A 77 -18.27 -5.94 5.38
CA HIS A 77 -18.05 -4.66 6.05
C HIS A 77 -16.85 -4.68 6.98
N SER A 78 -16.62 -5.79 7.69
CA SER A 78 -15.46 -5.96 8.56
C SER A 78 -14.16 -5.96 7.76
N ILE A 79 -14.11 -6.77 6.70
CA ILE A 79 -12.96 -6.90 5.82
C ILE A 79 -12.66 -5.57 5.14
N MET A 80 -13.67 -4.86 4.61
CA MET A 80 -13.47 -3.59 3.92
C MET A 80 -12.87 -2.53 4.84
N ARG A 81 -13.31 -2.44 6.10
CA ARG A 81 -12.73 -1.53 7.09
C ARG A 81 -11.24 -1.80 7.32
N HIS A 82 -10.85 -3.06 7.50
CA HIS A 82 -9.44 -3.41 7.66
C HIS A 82 -8.60 -3.09 6.42
N PHE A 83 -9.17 -3.22 5.22
CA PHE A 83 -8.49 -2.80 4.00
C PHE A 83 -8.34 -1.28 3.91
N GLU A 84 -9.36 -0.51 4.27
CA GLU A 84 -9.31 0.96 4.30
C GLU A 84 -8.25 1.44 5.30
N GLU A 85 -8.24 0.91 6.52
CA GLU A 85 -7.23 1.21 7.55
C GLU A 85 -5.82 0.88 7.04
N GLY A 86 -5.62 -0.32 6.49
CA GLY A 86 -4.32 -0.74 5.96
C GLY A 86 -3.87 0.08 4.74
N GLN A 87 -4.80 0.55 3.90
CA GLN A 87 -4.50 1.43 2.78
C GLN A 87 -4.06 2.81 3.26
N GLU A 88 -4.72 3.36 4.27
CA GLU A 88 -4.33 4.64 4.86
C GLU A 88 -2.93 4.57 5.48
N GLU A 89 -2.65 3.52 6.28
CA GLU A 89 -1.33 3.29 6.86
C GLU A 89 -0.24 3.16 5.78
N LEU A 90 -0.52 2.39 4.72
CA LEU A 90 0.41 2.21 3.61
C LEU A 90 0.65 3.53 2.87
N HIS A 91 -0.39 4.35 2.69
CA HIS A 91 -0.29 5.65 2.05
C HIS A 91 0.56 6.62 2.87
N ILE A 92 0.35 6.70 4.18
CA ILE A 92 1.15 7.52 5.10
C ILE A 92 2.62 7.09 5.04
N LEU A 93 2.89 5.78 5.10
CA LEU A 93 4.24 5.25 5.03
C LEU A 93 4.91 5.59 3.69
N SER A 94 4.20 5.41 2.58
CA SER A 94 4.66 5.75 1.24
C SER A 94 5.05 7.23 1.12
N GLN A 95 4.19 8.14 1.60
CA GLN A 95 4.50 9.58 1.64
C GLN A 95 5.74 9.88 2.48
N SER A 96 5.90 9.21 3.63
CA SER A 96 7.03 9.45 4.53
C SER A 96 8.37 9.02 3.91
N GLU A 97 8.41 7.85 3.25
CA GLU A 97 9.61 7.36 2.57
C GLU A 97 9.92 8.21 1.33
N GLN A 98 8.89 8.70 0.62
CA GLN A 98 9.10 9.59 -0.53
C GLN A 98 9.70 10.94 -0.11
N ARG A 99 9.23 11.54 0.99
CA ARG A 99 9.86 12.76 1.54
C ARG A 99 11.30 12.52 1.96
N LYS A 100 11.60 11.36 2.55
CA LYS A 100 12.95 10.97 2.93
C LYS A 100 13.85 10.81 1.70
N GLN A 101 13.31 10.25 0.61
CA GLN A 101 14.01 10.16 -0.67
C GLN A 101 14.38 11.55 -1.21
N GLU A 102 13.41 12.48 -1.23
CA GLU A 102 13.62 13.86 -1.67
C GLU A 102 14.70 14.55 -0.82
N GLN A 103 14.64 14.40 0.51
CA GLN A 103 15.64 14.97 1.42
C GLN A 103 17.05 14.43 1.16
N LEU A 104 17.20 13.12 0.92
CA LEU A 104 18.50 12.52 0.60
C LEU A 104 19.03 13.00 -0.76
N GLN A 105 18.15 13.26 -1.74
CA GLN A 105 18.54 13.85 -3.02
C GLN A 105 19.03 15.29 -2.85
N GLU A 106 18.35 16.10 -2.04
CA GLU A 106 18.79 17.46 -1.71
C GLU A 106 20.15 17.46 -1.01
N ASP A 107 20.35 16.56 -0.04
CA ASP A 107 21.62 16.40 0.67
C ASP A 107 22.77 16.04 -0.29
N LEU A 108 22.52 15.18 -1.29
CA LEU A 108 23.51 14.85 -2.32
C LEU A 108 23.90 16.07 -3.16
N ILE A 109 22.92 16.90 -3.55
CA ILE A 109 23.16 18.14 -4.30
C ILE A 109 23.97 19.13 -3.47
N LEU A 110 23.63 19.30 -2.19
CA LEU A 110 24.38 20.17 -1.28
C LEU A 110 25.82 19.70 -1.09
N LEU A 111 26.04 18.40 -0.94
CA LEU A 111 27.39 17.83 -0.86
C LEU A 111 28.16 17.98 -2.17
N GLN A 112 27.49 17.96 -3.33
CA GLN A 112 28.11 18.24 -4.62
C GLN A 112 28.60 19.68 -4.72
N ARG A 113 27.74 20.65 -4.39
CA ARG A 113 28.11 22.07 -4.40
C ARG A 113 29.26 22.38 -3.45
N LYS A 114 29.26 21.83 -2.24
CA LYS A 114 30.37 22.01 -1.28
C LYS A 114 31.70 21.44 -1.78
N GLU A 115 31.66 20.33 -2.51
CA GLU A 115 32.88 19.77 -3.10
C GLU A 115 33.42 20.64 -4.23
N GLU A 116 32.53 21.23 -5.05
CA GLU A 116 32.89 22.19 -6.09
C GLU A 116 33.52 23.46 -5.49
N GLU A 117 32.88 24.04 -4.47
CA GLU A 117 33.42 25.19 -3.73
C GLU A 117 34.80 24.90 -3.10
N GLU A 118 35.01 23.72 -2.52
CA GLU A 118 36.31 23.32 -1.98
C GLU A 118 37.38 23.10 -3.06
N LYS A 119 36.99 22.70 -4.27
CA LYS A 119 37.90 22.56 -5.41
C LYS A 119 38.28 23.93 -5.97
N ASP A 120 37.31 24.83 -6.09
CA ASP A 120 37.52 26.19 -6.57
C ASP A 120 38.37 27.02 -5.60
N ALA A 121 38.22 26.82 -4.28
CA ALA A 121 39.05 27.50 -3.27
C ALA A 121 40.50 26.97 -3.18
N LYS A 122 40.79 25.82 -3.80
CA LYS A 122 42.12 25.19 -3.83
C LYS A 122 42.89 25.46 -5.13
N ASN A 123 42.23 26.00 -6.16
CA ASN A 123 42.82 26.44 -7.43
C ASN A 123 43.15 27.93 -7.38
#